data_AF-A0AA49JMS0-F1
#
_entry.id   AF-A0AA49JMS0-F1
#
_cell.length_a   1.000
_cell.length_b   1.000
_cell.length_c   1.000
_cell.angle_alpha   90.00
_cell.angle_beta   90.00
_cell.angle_gamma   90.00
#
_symmetry.space_group_name_H-M   'P 1'
#
loop_
_entity.id
_entity.type
_entity.pdbx_description
1 polymer ?
#
loop_
_entity_poly.entity_id
_entity_poly.type
_entity_poly.pdbx_seq_one_letter_code
_entity_poly.pdbx_strand_id
1 'polypeptide(L)'
;MPNIKGKAIRIILFFILGIFSGFLAKYVDTIPSNGAVGSLINIISNISSRIGIWVFIAAIIAAWSRTPKVGAIHVFTFFVGMLLAYYIYSMKLFNFFPVYYFVRWGLIAFASPLAAYVVWFSRGSGWLAALCAALPIGMLVSEGYNFLYTFSPVSGFYLIAAIILFCTLPKNKYQYLKVLIFTILTSVLLSKFDVLSYIIGGL
;
A
#
# COMPACT_ATOMS: atom_id res chain seq x y z
N MET A 1 -29.03 -10.02 9.45
CA MET A 1 -28.46 -8.97 8.57
C MET A 1 -27.40 -8.18 9.33
N PRO A 2 -26.26 -7.76 8.74
CA PRO A 2 -25.31 -6.93 9.48
C PRO A 2 -25.96 -5.58 9.80
N ASN A 3 -25.98 -5.20 11.08
CA ASN A 3 -26.52 -3.93 11.57
C ASN A 3 -25.91 -2.75 10.79
N ILE A 4 -26.75 -1.88 10.22
CA ILE A 4 -26.35 -0.70 9.42
C ILE A 4 -25.40 0.18 10.23
N LYS A 5 -25.67 0.34 11.53
CA LYS A 5 -24.79 1.07 12.47
C LYS A 5 -23.38 0.47 12.52
N GLY A 6 -23.26 -0.86 12.56
CA GLY A 6 -21.97 -1.55 12.59
C GLY A 6 -21.21 -1.54 11.26
N LYS A 7 -21.87 -1.25 10.13
CA LYS A 7 -21.17 -0.96 8.86
C LYS A 7 -20.61 0.46 8.88
N ALA A 8 -21.43 1.44 9.27
CA ALA A 8 -21.02 2.84 9.35
C ALA A 8 -19.83 3.05 10.31
N ILE A 9 -19.87 2.43 11.49
CA ILE A 9 -18.76 2.50 12.47
C ILE A 9 -17.45 2.03 11.86
N ARG A 10 -17.44 0.91 11.11
CA ARG A 10 -16.21 0.41 10.48
C ARG A 10 -15.66 1.35 9.42
N ILE A 11 -16.53 1.93 8.60
CA ILE A 11 -16.11 2.92 7.58
C ILE A 11 -15.46 4.12 8.27
N ILE A 12 -16.08 4.64 9.33
CA ILE A 12 -15.53 5.75 10.13
C ILE A 12 -14.18 5.36 10.76
N LEU A 13 -14.04 4.14 11.27
CA LEU A 13 -12.77 3.68 11.83
C LEU A 13 -11.65 3.64 10.79
N PHE A 14 -11.92 3.14 9.57
CA PHE A 14 -10.91 3.15 8.50
C PHE A 14 -10.60 4.57 8.00
N PHE A 15 -11.58 5.48 8.03
CA PHE A 15 -11.34 6.89 7.75
C PHE A 15 -10.40 7.52 8.78
N ILE A 16 -10.67 7.31 10.07
CA ILE A 16 -9.83 7.81 11.18
C ILE A 16 -8.43 7.20 11.12
N LEU A 17 -8.33 5.90 10.84
CA LEU A 17 -7.05 5.23 10.63
C LEU A 17 -6.27 5.87 9.48
N GLY A 18 -6.96 6.17 8.37
CA GLY A 18 -6.39 6.90 7.24
C GLY A 18 -5.84 8.26 7.66
N ILE A 19 -6.65 9.08 8.35
CA ILE A 19 -6.23 10.39 8.86
C ILE A 19 -4.99 10.27 9.74
N PHE A 20 -5.01 9.33 10.69
CA PHE A 20 -3.89 9.10 11.60
C PHE A 20 -2.62 8.72 10.84
N SER A 21 -2.71 7.79 9.88
CA SER A 21 -1.57 7.38 9.07
C SER A 21 -1.04 8.51 8.17
N GLY A 22 -1.92 9.29 7.55
CA GLY A 22 -1.53 10.42 6.71
C GLY A 22 -0.87 11.55 7.50
N PHE A 23 -1.40 11.85 8.68
CA PHE A 23 -0.78 12.77 9.63
C PHE A 23 0.60 12.28 10.06
N LEU A 24 0.71 11.01 10.47
CA LEU A 24 1.97 10.43 10.94
C LEU A 24 3.03 10.44 9.84
N ALA A 25 2.66 10.05 8.61
CA ALA A 25 3.56 10.10 7.46
C ALA A 25 4.12 11.52 7.26
N LYS A 26 3.25 12.53 7.26
CA LYS A 26 3.70 13.92 7.08
C LYS A 26 4.48 14.47 8.27
N TYR A 27 4.09 14.09 9.49
CA TYR A 27 4.80 14.49 10.70
C TYR A 27 6.25 13.99 10.70
N VAL A 28 6.46 12.72 10.33
CA VAL A 28 7.80 12.13 10.26
C VAL A 28 8.68 12.81 9.21
N ASP A 29 8.11 13.27 8.08
CA ASP A 29 8.83 14.07 7.07
C ASP A 29 9.38 15.40 7.61
N THR A 30 8.82 15.92 8.71
CA THR A 30 9.24 17.22 9.27
C THR A 30 10.31 17.11 10.36
N ILE A 31 10.60 15.90 10.82
CA ILE A 31 11.57 15.69 11.90
C ILE A 31 12.98 15.74 11.29
N PRO A 32 13.88 16.60 11.81
CA PRO A 32 15.27 16.65 11.35
C PRO A 32 15.97 15.30 11.51
N SER A 33 16.66 14.85 10.46
CA SER A 33 17.35 13.57 10.44
C SER A 33 18.78 13.66 11.00
N ASN A 34 18.94 14.10 12.25
CA ASN A 34 20.24 14.19 12.90
C ASN A 34 20.54 12.99 13.82
N GLY A 35 21.77 12.47 13.73
CA GLY A 35 22.24 11.34 14.53
C GLY A 35 21.60 9.98 14.18
N ALA A 36 21.87 8.96 14.99
CA ALA A 36 21.42 7.59 14.75
C ALA A 36 19.88 7.46 14.76
N VAL A 37 19.22 8.15 15.70
CA VAL A 37 17.74 8.18 15.77
C VAL A 37 17.16 8.92 14.56
N GLY A 38 17.76 10.04 14.15
CA GLY A 38 17.35 10.76 12.94
C GLY A 38 17.48 9.94 11.66
N SER A 39 18.48 9.07 11.56
CA SER A 39 18.63 8.14 10.44
C SER A 39 17.46 7.13 10.36
N LEU A 40 17.04 6.57 11.50
CA LEU A 40 15.86 5.69 11.56
C LEU A 40 14.57 6.42 11.17
N ILE A 41 14.40 7.64 11.66
CA ILE A 41 13.26 8.50 11.32
C ILE A 41 13.25 8.81 9.82
N ASN A 42 14.41 9.09 9.23
CA ASN A 42 14.54 9.31 7.79
C ASN A 42 14.14 8.07 6.98
N ILE A 43 14.52 6.86 7.42
CA ILE A 43 14.08 5.61 6.78
C ILE A 43 12.55 5.50 6.82
N ILE A 44 11.92 5.79 7.97
CA ILE A 44 10.47 5.75 8.13
C ILE A 44 9.79 6.80 7.24
N SER A 45 10.31 8.04 7.18
CA SER A 45 9.84 9.09 6.28
C SER A 45 9.83 8.60 4.83
N ASN A 46 10.97 8.05 4.36
CA ASN A 46 11.11 7.54 3.00
C ASN A 46 10.15 6.37 2.71
N ILE A 47 9.95 5.46 3.66
CA ILE A 47 8.97 4.37 3.50
C ILE A 47 7.55 4.94 3.40
N SER A 48 7.20 5.88 4.29
CA SER A 48 5.86 6.47 4.40
C SER A 48 5.47 7.37 3.22
N SER A 49 6.47 7.98 2.56
CA SER A 49 6.28 8.82 1.38
C SER A 49 6.02 8.01 0.10
N ARG A 50 6.39 6.72 0.08
CA ARG A 50 6.34 5.88 -1.12
C ARG A 50 5.11 4.98 -1.16
N ILE A 51 4.68 4.60 -2.36
CA ILE A 51 3.45 3.83 -2.58
C ILE A 51 3.44 2.43 -1.91
N GLY A 52 4.60 1.80 -1.71
CA GLY A 52 4.70 0.40 -1.26
C GLY A 52 4.06 0.12 0.09
N ILE A 53 4.26 0.98 1.10
CA ILE A 53 3.61 0.80 2.42
C ILE A 53 2.09 0.89 2.31
N TRP A 54 1.58 1.77 1.45
CA TRP A 54 0.15 1.98 1.29
C TRP A 54 -0.51 0.81 0.56
N VAL A 55 0.18 0.22 -0.43
CA VAL A 55 -0.24 -1.02 -1.09
C VAL A 55 -0.27 -2.18 -0.09
N PHE A 56 0.74 -2.28 0.78
CA PHE A 56 0.79 -3.30 1.83
C PHE A 56 -0.41 -3.18 2.79
N ILE A 57 -0.66 -1.99 3.32
CA ILE A 57 -1.80 -1.73 4.22
C ILE A 57 -3.13 -1.99 3.50
N ALA A 58 -3.30 -1.48 2.29
CA ALA A 58 -4.51 -1.69 1.50
C ALA A 58 -4.77 -3.17 1.21
N ALA A 59 -3.72 -3.95 0.92
CA ALA A 59 -3.84 -5.39 0.68
C ALA A 59 -4.32 -6.14 1.93
N ILE A 60 -3.83 -5.78 3.12
CA ILE A 60 -4.31 -6.35 4.39
C ILE A 60 -5.77 -5.97 4.64
N ILE A 61 -6.13 -4.70 4.50
CA ILE A 61 -7.52 -4.25 4.70
C ILE A 61 -8.47 -4.97 3.73
N ALA A 62 -8.08 -5.09 2.47
CA ALA A 62 -8.85 -5.78 1.44
C ALA A 62 -8.99 -7.27 1.79
N ALA A 63 -7.90 -7.98 2.02
CA ALA A 63 -7.89 -9.43 2.21
C ALA A 63 -8.64 -9.90 3.47
N TRP A 64 -8.74 -9.09 4.52
CA TRP A 64 -9.49 -9.43 5.73
C TRP A 64 -10.90 -8.82 5.79
N SER A 65 -11.32 -8.10 4.75
CA SER A 65 -12.69 -7.59 4.68
C SER A 65 -13.70 -8.71 4.43
N ARG A 66 -14.95 -8.53 4.90
CA ARG A 66 -15.98 -9.57 4.85
C ARG A 66 -16.44 -9.92 3.42
N THR A 67 -16.46 -8.93 2.54
CA THR A 67 -16.88 -9.07 1.14
C THR A 67 -16.01 -8.15 0.28
N PRO A 68 -15.85 -8.41 -1.02
CA PRO A 68 -14.96 -7.61 -1.87
C PRO A 68 -15.45 -6.15 -1.99
N LYS A 69 -16.78 -5.93 -2.03
CA LYS A 69 -17.37 -4.58 -1.99
C LYS A 69 -17.04 -3.82 -0.71
N VAL A 70 -17.07 -4.50 0.44
CA VAL A 70 -16.73 -3.89 1.73
C VAL A 70 -15.24 -3.57 1.81
N GLY A 71 -14.37 -4.45 1.31
CA GLY A 71 -12.92 -4.18 1.22
C GLY A 71 -12.61 -2.97 0.35
N ALA A 72 -13.26 -2.86 -0.80
CA ALA A 72 -13.16 -1.71 -1.69
C ALA A 72 -13.53 -0.38 -0.99
N ILE A 73 -14.65 -0.36 -0.27
CA ILE A 73 -15.09 0.83 0.48
C ILE A 73 -14.10 1.18 1.61
N HIS A 74 -13.64 0.19 2.38
CA HIS A 74 -12.70 0.43 3.49
C HIS A 74 -11.37 0.99 2.99
N VAL A 75 -10.79 0.39 1.94
CA VAL A 75 -9.53 0.84 1.35
C VAL A 75 -9.68 2.25 0.77
N PHE A 76 -10.75 2.52 0.03
CA PHE A 76 -11.02 3.85 -0.52
C PHE A 76 -11.12 4.91 0.58
N THR A 77 -11.92 4.63 1.61
CA THR A 77 -12.14 5.54 2.74
C THR A 77 -10.84 5.79 3.50
N PHE A 78 -10.01 4.75 3.70
CA PHE A 78 -8.68 4.87 4.29
C PHE A 78 -7.79 5.82 3.47
N PHE A 79 -7.71 5.65 2.15
CA PHE A 79 -6.92 6.51 1.29
C PHE A 79 -7.41 7.97 1.29
N VAL A 80 -8.73 8.21 1.28
CA VAL A 80 -9.29 9.56 1.35
C VAL A 80 -8.88 10.25 2.66
N GLY A 81 -9.02 9.56 3.80
CA GLY A 81 -8.58 10.09 5.10
C GLY A 81 -7.08 10.39 5.13
N MET A 82 -6.28 9.47 4.60
CA MET A 82 -4.83 9.60 4.50
C MET A 82 -4.41 10.83 3.68
N LEU A 83 -4.95 10.99 2.48
CA LEU A 83 -4.61 12.12 1.59
C LEU A 83 -5.04 13.45 2.19
N LEU A 84 -6.27 13.54 2.71
CA LEU A 84 -6.73 14.78 3.33
C LEU A 84 -5.82 15.20 4.48
N ALA A 85 -5.47 14.29 5.39
CA ALA A 85 -4.58 14.60 6.50
C ALA A 85 -3.18 15.02 6.03
N TYR A 86 -2.59 14.27 5.10
CA TYR A 86 -1.23 14.53 4.60
C TYR A 86 -1.12 15.92 3.93
N TYR A 87 -2.07 16.24 3.05
CA TYR A 87 -2.01 17.49 2.27
C TYR A 87 -2.55 18.71 3.03
N ILE A 88 -3.53 18.55 3.93
CA ILE A 88 -3.95 19.64 4.83
C ILE A 88 -2.79 20.01 5.77
N TYR A 89 -2.08 19.02 6.32
CA TYR A 89 -0.89 19.28 7.13
C TYR A 89 0.18 20.01 6.32
N SER A 90 0.47 19.53 5.10
CA SER A 90 1.45 20.16 4.20
C SER A 90 1.11 21.62 3.91
N MET A 91 -0.16 21.90 3.59
CA MET A 91 -0.64 23.26 3.32
C MET A 91 -0.46 24.19 4.52
N LYS A 92 -0.76 23.70 5.73
CA LYS A 92 -0.59 24.48 6.96
C LYS A 92 0.87 24.81 7.27
N LEU A 93 1.80 23.90 6.93
CA LEU A 93 3.21 24.06 7.27
C LEU A 93 3.97 24.91 6.23
N PHE A 94 3.70 24.70 4.94
CA PHE A 94 4.46 25.32 3.86
C PHE A 94 3.72 26.49 3.19
N ASN A 95 2.50 26.83 3.62
CA ASN A 95 1.62 27.83 2.98
C ASN A 95 1.42 27.59 1.47
N PHE A 96 1.61 26.36 1.01
CA PHE A 96 1.53 25.94 -0.39
C PHE A 96 0.85 24.59 -0.50
N PHE A 97 -0.01 24.44 -1.51
CA PHE A 97 -0.70 23.18 -1.79
C PHE A 97 -0.11 22.54 -3.06
N PRO A 98 0.59 21.39 -2.95
CA PRO A 98 1.19 20.71 -4.10
C PRO A 98 0.15 19.99 -4.96
N VAL A 99 -0.59 20.75 -5.77
CA VAL A 99 -1.71 20.26 -6.62
C VAL A 99 -1.31 19.06 -7.46
N TYR A 100 -0.13 19.10 -8.09
CA TYR A 100 0.37 18.03 -8.96
C TYR A 100 0.43 16.67 -8.26
N TYR A 101 1.02 16.64 -7.06
CA TYR A 101 1.14 15.42 -6.26
C TYR A 101 -0.23 14.99 -5.72
N PHE A 102 -1.05 15.94 -5.27
CA PHE A 102 -2.40 15.66 -4.77
C PHE A 102 -3.27 14.98 -5.83
N VAL A 103 -3.25 15.47 -7.07
CA VAL A 103 -4.03 14.88 -8.17
C VAL A 103 -3.56 13.46 -8.47
N ARG A 104 -2.25 13.23 -8.58
CA ARG A 104 -1.69 11.89 -8.86
C ARG A 104 -2.04 10.88 -7.77
N TRP A 105 -1.84 11.24 -6.51
CA TRP A 105 -2.25 10.40 -5.39
C TRP A 105 -3.78 10.23 -5.30
N GLY A 106 -4.53 11.27 -5.67
CA GLY A 106 -6.00 11.21 -5.77
C GLY A 106 -6.47 10.20 -6.81
N LEU A 107 -5.80 10.11 -7.97
CA LEU A 107 -6.09 9.10 -9.00
C LEU A 107 -5.80 7.68 -8.48
N ILE A 108 -4.69 7.49 -7.76
CA ILE A 108 -4.37 6.21 -7.11
C ILE A 108 -5.45 5.84 -6.08
N ALA A 109 -5.84 6.78 -5.23
CA ALA A 109 -6.91 6.58 -4.26
C ALA A 109 -8.23 6.24 -4.97
N PHE A 110 -8.55 6.91 -6.08
CA PHE A 110 -9.76 6.65 -6.85
C PHE A 110 -9.76 5.26 -7.51
N ALA A 111 -8.60 4.77 -7.96
CA ALA A 111 -8.43 3.42 -8.49
C ALA A 111 -8.35 2.32 -7.41
N SER A 112 -8.01 2.69 -6.17
CA SER A 112 -7.83 1.74 -5.06
C SER A 112 -9.02 0.83 -4.73
N PRO A 113 -10.31 1.21 -4.87
CA PRO A 113 -11.42 0.30 -4.61
C PRO A 113 -11.41 -0.88 -5.58
N LEU A 114 -11.05 -0.67 -6.86
CA LEU A 114 -10.97 -1.73 -7.85
C LEU A 114 -9.82 -2.68 -7.52
N ALA A 115 -8.65 -2.14 -7.19
CA ALA A 115 -7.49 -2.95 -6.77
C ALA A 115 -7.82 -3.76 -5.50
N ALA A 116 -8.45 -3.14 -4.51
CA ALA A 116 -8.88 -3.82 -3.29
C ALA A 116 -9.92 -4.92 -3.56
N TYR A 117 -10.84 -4.70 -4.50
CA TYR A 117 -11.81 -5.71 -4.91
C TYR A 117 -11.12 -6.95 -5.48
N VAL A 118 -10.09 -6.77 -6.32
CA VAL A 118 -9.27 -7.86 -6.87
C VAL A 118 -8.48 -8.55 -5.76
N VAL A 119 -7.77 -7.80 -4.91
CA VAL A 119 -6.96 -8.37 -3.81
C VAL A 119 -7.81 -9.16 -2.82
N TRP A 120 -9.08 -8.83 -2.63
CA TRP A 120 -9.97 -9.63 -1.77
C TRP A 120 -10.03 -11.12 -2.18
N PHE A 121 -9.97 -11.43 -3.49
CA PHE A 121 -9.99 -12.81 -4.00
C PHE A 121 -8.66 -13.55 -3.81
N SER A 122 -7.59 -12.87 -3.38
CA SER A 122 -6.29 -13.49 -3.10
C SER A 122 -6.35 -14.66 -2.10
N ARG A 123 -7.34 -14.62 -1.20
CA ARG A 123 -7.56 -15.63 -0.15
C ARG A 123 -8.41 -16.83 -0.58
N GLY A 124 -8.77 -16.89 -1.86
CA GLY A 124 -9.44 -18.03 -2.49
C GLY A 124 -8.46 -19.16 -2.82
N SER A 125 -8.93 -20.11 -3.62
CA SER A 125 -8.11 -21.18 -4.20
C SER A 125 -8.13 -21.12 -5.72
N GLY A 126 -7.07 -21.62 -6.36
CA GLY A 126 -6.96 -21.69 -7.82
C GLY A 126 -6.10 -20.59 -8.42
N TRP A 127 -6.00 -20.61 -9.76
CA TRP A 127 -5.10 -19.74 -10.51
C TRP A 127 -5.46 -18.25 -10.41
N LEU A 128 -6.76 -17.92 -10.48
CA LEU A 128 -7.21 -16.54 -10.35
C LEU A 128 -6.92 -15.95 -8.96
N ALA A 129 -7.16 -16.70 -7.89
CA ALA A 129 -6.80 -16.28 -6.54
C ALA A 129 -5.28 -16.10 -6.40
N ALA A 130 -4.49 -16.95 -7.04
CA ALA A 130 -3.04 -16.84 -7.02
C ALA A 130 -2.56 -15.57 -7.73
N LEU A 131 -3.15 -15.24 -8.87
CA LEU A 131 -2.88 -13.99 -9.58
C LEU A 131 -3.27 -12.78 -8.73
N CYS A 132 -4.46 -12.80 -8.10
CA CYS A 132 -4.92 -11.71 -7.23
C CYS A 132 -3.98 -11.46 -6.03
N ALA A 133 -3.39 -12.52 -5.47
CA ALA A 133 -2.38 -12.39 -4.42
C ALA A 133 -1.04 -11.87 -4.97
N ALA A 134 -0.64 -12.35 -6.15
CA ALA A 134 0.62 -12.00 -6.78
C ALA A 134 0.71 -10.54 -7.19
N LEU A 135 -0.40 -9.85 -7.51
CA LEU A 135 -0.37 -8.43 -7.90
C LEU A 135 0.30 -7.52 -6.84
N PRO A 136 -0.20 -7.43 -5.59
CA PRO A 136 0.45 -6.61 -4.56
C PRO A 136 1.82 -7.15 -4.15
N ILE A 137 2.01 -8.48 -4.13
CA ILE A 137 3.30 -9.08 -3.74
C ILE A 137 4.37 -8.77 -4.80
N GLY A 138 4.05 -8.98 -6.08
CA GLY A 138 4.94 -8.75 -7.22
C GLY A 138 5.36 -7.30 -7.35
N MET A 139 4.45 -6.36 -7.08
CA MET A 139 4.77 -4.93 -7.00
C MET A 139 5.76 -4.61 -5.87
N LEU A 140 5.56 -5.19 -4.69
CA LEU A 140 6.49 -5.01 -3.56
C LEU A 140 7.85 -5.66 -3.84
N VAL A 141 7.88 -6.82 -4.52
CA VAL A 141 9.13 -7.45 -4.97
C VAL A 141 9.84 -6.59 -6.01
N SER A 142 9.12 -6.00 -6.97
CA SER A 142 9.72 -5.13 -8.00
C SER A 142 10.23 -3.79 -7.43
N GLU A 143 9.71 -3.31 -6.30
CA GLU A 143 10.28 -2.16 -5.59
C GLU A 143 11.43 -2.56 -4.66
N GLY A 144 11.34 -3.78 -4.11
CA GLY A 144 12.28 -4.30 -3.12
C GLY A 144 13.54 -4.94 -3.70
N TYR A 145 13.54 -5.42 -4.95
CA TYR A 145 14.67 -6.21 -5.50
C TYR A 145 16.00 -5.44 -5.47
N ASN A 146 15.97 -4.11 -5.59
CA ASN A 146 17.14 -3.25 -5.49
C ASN A 146 17.90 -3.41 -4.17
N PHE A 147 17.25 -3.91 -3.11
CA PHE A 147 17.90 -4.24 -1.85
C PHE A 147 19.08 -5.21 -2.02
N LEU A 148 19.00 -6.15 -2.96
CA LEU A 148 20.03 -7.17 -3.20
C LEU A 148 21.37 -6.58 -3.65
N TYR A 149 21.35 -5.36 -4.20
CA TYR A 149 22.53 -4.67 -4.73
C TYR A 149 22.87 -3.41 -3.94
N THR A 150 21.87 -2.72 -3.37
CA THR A 150 22.03 -1.42 -2.71
C THR A 150 22.01 -1.50 -1.18
N PHE A 151 21.50 -2.60 -0.60
CA PHE A 151 21.24 -2.74 0.83
C PHE A 151 20.43 -1.59 1.45
N SER A 152 19.62 -0.88 0.64
CA SER A 152 18.77 0.22 1.11
C SER A 152 17.70 -0.29 2.07
N PRO A 153 17.62 0.22 3.32
CA PRO A 153 16.61 -0.21 4.29
C PRO A 153 15.16 -0.07 3.79
N VAL A 154 14.91 0.93 2.92
CA VAL A 154 13.60 1.16 2.31
C VAL A 154 13.21 0.02 1.36
N SER A 155 14.12 -0.39 0.47
CA SER A 155 13.91 -1.54 -0.41
C SER A 155 13.78 -2.84 0.40
N GLY A 156 14.57 -2.99 1.47
CA GLY A 156 14.49 -4.13 2.38
C GLY A 156 13.11 -4.25 3.05
N PHE A 157 12.51 -3.12 3.45
CA PHE A 157 11.15 -3.09 3.97
C PHE A 157 10.13 -3.65 2.97
N TYR A 158 10.24 -3.31 1.67
CA TYR A 158 9.30 -3.83 0.67
C TYR A 158 9.41 -5.34 0.46
N LEU A 159 10.63 -5.90 0.53
CA LEU A 159 10.80 -7.36 0.50
C LEU A 159 10.18 -8.02 1.73
N ILE A 160 10.36 -7.44 2.92
CA ILE A 160 9.72 -7.95 4.15
C ILE A 160 8.19 -7.88 4.02
N ALA A 161 7.64 -6.76 3.55
CA ALA A 161 6.21 -6.61 3.31
C ALA A 161 5.68 -7.63 2.29
N ALA A 162 6.43 -7.88 1.20
CA ALA A 162 6.10 -8.90 0.21
C ALA A 162 6.08 -10.30 0.83
N ILE A 163 7.07 -10.65 1.66
CA ILE A 163 7.14 -11.93 2.37
C ILE A 163 5.95 -12.07 3.31
N ILE A 164 5.59 -11.03 4.07
CA ILE A 164 4.43 -11.05 4.96
C ILE A 164 3.14 -11.31 4.17
N LEU A 165 2.93 -10.63 3.03
CA LEU A 165 1.76 -10.90 2.19
C LEU A 165 1.78 -12.31 1.59
N PHE A 166 2.94 -12.78 1.15
CA PHE A 166 3.12 -14.13 0.63
C PHE A 166 2.79 -15.20 1.69
N CYS A 167 3.13 -14.96 2.96
CA CYS A 167 2.83 -15.87 4.07
C CYS A 167 1.38 -15.79 4.57
N THR A 168 0.63 -14.72 4.23
CA THR A 168 -0.69 -14.47 4.84
C THR A 168 -1.87 -14.59 3.87
N LEU A 169 -1.69 -14.26 2.60
CA LEU A 169 -2.76 -14.33 1.60
C LEU A 169 -3.10 -15.77 1.19
N PRO A 170 -2.13 -16.65 0.83
CA PRO A 170 -2.41 -18.00 0.37
C PRO A 170 -2.78 -18.92 1.54
N LYS A 171 -3.88 -19.68 1.41
CA LYS A 171 -4.34 -20.61 2.46
C LYS A 171 -3.76 -22.02 2.40
N ASN A 172 -3.47 -22.53 1.19
CA ASN A 172 -3.11 -23.92 0.96
C ASN A 172 -1.68 -24.06 0.44
N LYS A 173 -0.96 -25.14 0.77
CA LYS A 173 0.41 -25.41 0.28
C LYS A 173 0.55 -25.31 -1.24
N TYR A 174 -0.39 -25.87 -2.00
CA TYR A 174 -0.39 -25.75 -3.48
C TYR A 174 -0.66 -24.32 -3.97
N GLN A 175 -1.35 -23.51 -3.19
CA GLN A 175 -1.62 -22.12 -3.52
C GLN A 175 -0.34 -21.29 -3.43
N TYR A 176 0.54 -21.56 -2.45
CA TYR A 176 1.85 -20.91 -2.34
C TYR A 176 2.68 -21.05 -3.62
N LEU A 177 2.73 -22.24 -4.20
CA LEU A 177 3.48 -22.47 -5.45
C LEU A 177 2.92 -21.65 -6.62
N LYS A 178 1.59 -21.62 -6.78
CA LYS A 178 0.95 -20.82 -7.84
C LYS A 178 1.20 -19.32 -7.65
N VAL A 179 1.10 -18.85 -6.41
CA VAL A 179 1.35 -17.44 -6.06
C VAL A 179 2.80 -17.09 -6.33
N LEU A 180 3.75 -17.97 -6.02
CA LEU A 180 5.17 -17.76 -6.29
C LEU A 180 5.43 -17.61 -7.80
N ILE A 181 4.89 -18.51 -8.63
CA ILE A 181 5.02 -18.44 -10.09
C ILE A 181 4.51 -17.09 -10.62
N PHE A 182 3.28 -16.70 -10.24
CA PHE A 182 2.73 -15.42 -10.68
C PHE A 182 3.48 -14.22 -10.09
N THR A 183 3.97 -14.30 -8.86
CA THR A 183 4.74 -13.22 -8.24
C THR A 183 5.99 -12.94 -9.06
N ILE A 184 6.74 -13.98 -9.43
CA ILE A 184 7.93 -13.84 -10.29
C ILE A 184 7.57 -13.22 -11.64
N LEU A 185 6.50 -13.70 -12.28
CA LEU A 185 6.05 -13.16 -13.57
C LEU A 185 5.68 -11.68 -13.46
N THR A 186 4.86 -11.32 -12.47
CA THR A 186 4.42 -9.94 -12.26
C THR A 186 5.57 -9.01 -11.88
N SER A 187 6.50 -9.44 -11.02
CA SER A 187 7.65 -8.62 -10.62
C SER A 187 8.59 -8.37 -11.80
N VAL A 188 8.90 -9.39 -12.60
CA VAL A 188 9.75 -9.24 -13.78
C VAL A 188 9.09 -8.33 -14.82
N LEU A 189 7.78 -8.45 -15.03
CA LEU A 189 7.04 -7.58 -15.93
C LEU A 189 7.11 -6.13 -15.45
N LEU A 190 6.81 -5.86 -14.18
CA LEU A 190 6.85 -4.51 -13.63
C LEU A 190 8.25 -3.87 -13.69
N SER A 191 9.30 -4.64 -13.39
CA SER A 191 10.69 -4.16 -13.46
C SER A 191 11.19 -3.95 -14.89
N LYS A 192 10.79 -4.79 -15.86
CA LYS A 192 11.29 -4.68 -17.25
C LYS A 192 10.62 -3.57 -18.06
N PHE A 193 9.33 -3.36 -17.86
CA PHE A 193 8.58 -2.36 -18.63
C PHE A 193 8.64 -0.96 -18.00
N ASP A 194 9.37 -0.82 -16.89
CA ASP A 194 9.48 0.42 -16.11
C ASP A 194 8.11 1.05 -15.82
N VAL A 195 7.07 0.22 -15.74
CA VAL A 195 5.66 0.64 -15.65
C VAL A 195 5.46 1.48 -14.38
N LEU A 196 6.21 1.16 -13.33
CA LEU A 196 6.17 1.88 -12.07
C LEU A 196 6.77 3.29 -12.22
N SER A 197 7.78 3.52 -13.05
CA SER A 197 8.29 4.88 -13.28
C SER A 197 7.29 5.74 -14.08
N TYR A 198 6.53 5.16 -15.01
CA TYR A 198 5.52 5.93 -15.74
C TYR A 198 4.27 6.24 -14.89
N ILE A 199 3.87 5.33 -13.99
CA ILE A 199 2.66 5.49 -13.17
C ILE A 199 2.96 6.23 -11.86
N ILE A 200 4.12 5.97 -11.24
CA ILE A 200 4.52 6.43 -9.90
C ILE A 200 5.76 7.34 -9.97
N GLY A 201 6.45 7.44 -11.12
CA GLY A 201 7.66 8.25 -11.22
C GLY A 201 7.40 9.71 -10.88
N GLY A 202 8.14 10.18 -9.88
CA GLY A 202 7.99 11.51 -9.30
C GLY A 202 6.87 11.61 -8.26
N LEU A 203 6.38 10.51 -7.68
CA LEU A 203 5.61 10.47 -6.43
C LEU A 203 6.48 10.02 -5.25
#